data_AF-A0A2S0XR31-F1
#
_entry.id   AF-A0A2S0XR31-F1
#
_cell.length_a   1.000
_cell.length_b   1.000
_cell.length_c   1.000
_cell.angle_alpha   90.00
_cell.angle_beta   90.00
_cell.angle_gamma   90.00
#
_symmetry.space_group_name_H-M   'P 1'
#
loop_
_entity.id
_entity.type
_entity.pdbx_description
1 polymer ?
#
loop_
_entity_poly.entity_id
_entity_poly.type
_entity_poly.pdbx_seq_one_letter_code
_entity_poly.pdbx_strand_id
1 'polypeptide(L)'
;MAPRLKFIVNLLADGSVVSADGEYLGAWGTDETDAFYLFTPDGADDHILLHPFFGLLCKQVACWHLGVPYDPDMPMLADRHQDDPGKPSAPL
;
A
#
# COMPACT_ATOMS: atom_id res chain seq x y z
N MET A 1 -3.48 12.92 -19.43
CA MET A 1 -4.27 12.19 -18.40
C MET A 1 -3.27 11.41 -17.57
N ALA A 2 -3.12 11.72 -16.29
CA ALA A 2 -2.31 10.88 -15.41
C ALA A 2 -3.02 9.51 -15.26
N PRO A 3 -2.29 8.39 -15.34
CA PRO A 3 -2.88 7.07 -15.14
C PRO A 3 -3.54 7.01 -13.75
N ARG A 4 -4.76 6.45 -13.68
CA ARG A 4 -5.43 6.20 -12.40
C ARG A 4 -4.71 5.04 -11.72
N LEU A 5 -3.95 5.36 -10.68
CA LEU A 5 -3.25 4.39 -9.86
C LEU A 5 -4.27 3.51 -9.10
N LYS A 6 -3.97 2.21 -9.01
CA LYS A 6 -4.94 1.20 -8.52
C LYS A 6 -4.87 0.98 -7.00
N PHE A 7 -3.73 1.32 -6.42
CA PHE A 7 -3.43 1.07 -5.01
C PHE A 7 -3.04 2.37 -4.32
N ILE A 8 -3.10 2.39 -2.99
CA ILE A 8 -2.59 3.50 -2.17
C ILE A 8 -1.09 3.73 -2.43
N VAL A 9 -0.36 2.65 -2.70
CA VAL A 9 1.04 2.67 -3.14
C VAL A 9 1.19 1.76 -4.36
N ASN A 10 1.93 2.22 -5.37
CA ASN A 10 2.10 1.54 -6.65
C ASN A 10 3.59 1.42 -6.94
N LEU A 11 4.02 0.18 -7.18
CA LEU A 11 5.34 -0.14 -7.70
C LEU A 11 5.27 -0.08 -9.22
N LEU A 12 5.98 0.87 -9.83
CA LEU A 12 5.96 1.15 -11.26
C LEU A 12 7.03 0.33 -12.00
N ALA A 13 6.82 0.07 -13.29
CA ALA A 13 7.74 -0.77 -14.08
C ALA A 13 9.16 -0.19 -14.25
N ASP A 14 9.34 1.10 -13.97
CA ASP A 14 10.65 1.78 -13.99
C ASP A 14 11.43 1.65 -12.67
N GLY A 15 10.89 0.90 -11.70
CA GLY A 15 11.49 0.74 -10.37
C GLY A 15 11.05 1.80 -9.35
N SER A 16 10.23 2.77 -9.74
CA SER A 16 9.75 3.80 -8.82
C SER A 16 8.60 3.28 -7.95
N VAL A 17 8.53 3.74 -6.70
CA VAL A 17 7.39 3.53 -5.80
C VAL A 17 6.71 4.85 -5.56
N VAL A 18 5.41 4.92 -5.89
CA VAL A 18 4.63 6.15 -5.79
C VAL A 18 3.33 5.95 -5.01
N SER A 19 2.93 6.96 -4.25
CA SER A 19 1.61 7.01 -3.63
C SER A 19 0.51 7.20 -4.69
N ALA A 20 -0.76 6.99 -4.32
CA ALA A 20 -1.91 7.25 -5.18
C ALA A 20 -2.01 8.72 -5.63
N ASP A 21 -1.45 9.64 -4.85
CA ASP A 21 -1.39 11.08 -5.16
C ASP A 21 -0.21 11.44 -6.08
N GLY A 22 0.65 10.46 -6.40
CA GLY A 22 1.82 10.64 -7.25
C GLY A 22 3.06 11.12 -6.50
N GLU A 23 3.08 11.06 -5.17
CA GLU A 23 4.26 11.31 -4.36
C GLU A 23 5.27 10.18 -4.56
N TYR A 24 6.53 10.52 -4.81
CA TYR A 24 7.62 9.55 -4.87
C TYR A 24 8.02 9.13 -3.45
N LEU A 25 7.99 7.83 -3.18
CA LEU A 25 8.29 7.26 -1.86
C LEU A 25 9.64 6.55 -1.79
N GLY A 26 10.20 6.18 -2.95
CA GLY A 26 11.45 5.42 -3.04
C GLY A 26 11.49 4.51 -4.26
N ALA A 27 12.37 3.52 -4.21
CA ALA A 27 12.58 2.54 -5.28
C ALA A 27 12.19 1.13 -4.83
N TRP A 28 11.82 0.29 -5.79
CA TRP A 28 11.67 -1.14 -5.58
C TRP A 28 12.53 -1.92 -6.56
N GLY A 29 12.87 -3.14 -6.18
CA GLY A 29 13.60 -4.10 -7.01
C GLY A 29 13.34 -5.52 -6.56
N THR A 30 14.13 -6.44 -7.07
CA THR A 30 14.16 -7.83 -6.62
C THR A 30 15.50 -8.16 -6.00
N ASP A 31 15.53 -9.21 -5.17
CA ASP A 31 16.77 -9.80 -4.68
C ASP A 31 17.49 -10.57 -5.80
N GLU A 32 18.70 -11.08 -5.52
CA GLU A 32 19.52 -11.82 -6.49
C GLU A 32 18.82 -13.07 -7.08
N THR A 33 17.78 -13.57 -6.40
CA THR A 33 17.05 -14.78 -6.79
C THR A 33 15.71 -14.50 -7.47
N ASP A 34 15.31 -13.22 -7.60
CA ASP A 34 13.99 -12.79 -8.03
C ASP A 34 12.82 -13.37 -7.22
N ALA A 35 13.10 -13.90 -6.01
CA ALA A 35 12.11 -14.51 -5.14
C ALA A 35 11.41 -13.48 -4.24
N PHE A 36 12.08 -12.36 -3.96
CA PHE A 36 11.57 -11.31 -3.08
C PHE A 36 11.60 -9.96 -3.78
N TYR A 37 10.49 -9.24 -3.64
CA TYR A 37 10.43 -7.82 -3.96
C TYR A 37 10.96 -7.05 -2.75
N LEU A 38 11.80 -6.05 -3.01
CA LEU A 38 12.47 -5.21 -2.03
C LEU A 38 12.01 -3.76 -2.18
N PHE A 39 11.89 -3.03 -1.08
CA PHE A 39 11.60 -1.60 -1.09
C PHE A 39 12.67 -0.81 -0.32
N THR A 40 13.19 0.21 -0.98
CA THR A 40 14.15 1.18 -0.46
C THR A 40 13.51 2.58 -0.47
N PRO A 41 13.28 3.18 0.71
CA PRO A 41 12.75 4.53 0.83
C PRO A 41 13.63 5.57 0.15
N ASP A 42 13.04 6.67 -0.28
CA ASP A 42 13.82 7.82 -0.75
C ASP A 42 14.80 8.30 0.34
N GLY A 43 16.07 8.45 -0.02
CA GLY A 43 17.15 8.82 0.88
C GLY A 43 17.66 7.72 1.81
N ALA A 44 17.20 6.46 1.67
CA ALA A 44 17.76 5.32 2.39
C ALA A 44 18.82 4.59 1.56
N ASP A 45 19.87 4.11 2.22
CA ASP A 45 20.94 3.34 1.58
C ASP A 45 20.55 1.86 1.39
N ASP A 46 19.68 1.34 2.25
CA ASP A 46 19.28 -0.07 2.29
C ASP A 46 17.76 -0.25 2.18
N HIS A 47 17.36 -1.42 1.67
CA HIS A 47 15.96 -1.83 1.67
C HIS A 47 15.48 -2.10 3.11
N ILE A 48 14.26 -1.63 3.43
CA ILE A 48 13.69 -1.81 4.78
C ILE A 48 12.50 -2.78 4.80
N LEU A 49 11.94 -3.10 3.63
CA LEU A 49 10.83 -4.03 3.48
C LEU A 49 11.15 -5.03 2.37
N LEU A 50 10.75 -6.28 2.59
CA LEU A 50 10.81 -7.33 1.59
C LEU A 50 9.59 -8.25 1.66
N HIS A 51 9.09 -8.69 0.51
CA HIS A 51 8.00 -9.65 0.45
C HIS A 51 8.07 -10.49 -0.84
N PRO A 52 7.75 -11.80 -0.81
CA PRO A 52 7.69 -12.62 -2.03
C PRO A 52 6.48 -12.31 -2.93
N PHE A 53 5.55 -11.48 -2.46
CA PHE A 53 4.31 -11.18 -3.15
C PHE A 53 4.20 -9.68 -3.33
N PHE A 54 4.22 -9.25 -4.59
CA PHE A 54 4.16 -7.85 -5.00
C PHE A 54 3.00 -7.10 -4.32
N GLY A 55 1.80 -7.67 -4.33
CA GLY A 55 0.63 -7.03 -3.73
C GLY A 55 0.72 -6.84 -2.21
N LEU A 56 1.43 -7.71 -1.49
CA LEU A 56 1.64 -7.55 -0.05
C LEU A 56 2.76 -6.57 0.25
N LEU A 57 3.79 -6.49 -0.60
CA LEU A 57 4.79 -5.42 -0.49
C LEU A 57 4.12 -4.04 -0.64
N CYS A 58 3.24 -3.83 -1.64
CA CYS A 58 2.50 -2.58 -1.77
C CYS A 58 1.75 -2.19 -0.48
N LYS A 59 1.15 -3.17 0.21
CA LYS A 59 0.45 -2.94 1.47
C LYS A 59 1.40 -2.56 2.59
N GLN A 60 2.52 -3.27 2.73
CA GLN A 60 3.54 -2.95 3.73
C GLN A 60 4.10 -1.55 3.54
N VAL A 61 4.39 -1.16 2.29
CA VAL A 61 4.86 0.20 1.99
C VAL A 61 3.78 1.24 2.30
N ALA A 62 2.50 0.95 2.00
CA ALA A 62 1.40 1.84 2.38
C ALA A 62 1.28 2.01 3.90
N CYS A 63 1.37 0.91 4.67
CA CYS A 63 1.37 0.96 6.13
C CYS A 63 2.54 1.78 6.68
N TRP A 64 3.75 1.54 6.15
CA TRP A 64 4.96 2.29 6.49
C TRP A 64 4.79 3.79 6.22
N HIS A 65 4.30 4.17 5.04
CA HIS A 65 4.10 5.56 4.65
C HIS A 65 3.03 6.26 5.52
N LEU A 66 1.96 5.55 5.87
CA LEU A 66 0.89 6.06 6.73
C LEU A 66 1.24 6.04 8.22
N GLY A 67 2.39 5.47 8.61
CA GLY A 67 2.81 5.34 10.01
C GLY A 67 1.92 4.38 10.83
N VAL A 68 1.25 3.43 10.16
CA VAL A 68 0.40 2.43 10.81
C VAL A 68 1.08 1.06 10.82
N PRO A 69 0.85 0.22 11.85
CA PRO A 69 1.40 -1.13 11.86
C PRO A 69 0.83 -1.96 10.71
N TYR A 70 1.67 -2.79 10.09
CA TYR A 70 1.21 -3.79 9.13
C TYR A 70 0.52 -4.93 9.88
N ASP A 71 -0.75 -5.15 9.58
CA ASP A 71 -1.54 -6.26 10.08
C ASP A 71 -2.01 -7.11 8.89
N PRO A 72 -1.54 -8.36 8.74
CA PRO A 72 -1.87 -9.23 7.62
C PRO A 72 -3.34 -9.69 7.62
N ASP A 73 -3.99 -9.65 8.79
CA ASP A 73 -5.40 -10.02 8.99
C ASP A 73 -6.33 -8.80 8.96
N MET A 74 -5.77 -7.58 8.81
CA MET A 74 -6.58 -6.37 8.70
C MET A 74 -7.46 -6.48 7.45
N PRO A 75 -8.81 -6.42 7.60
CA PRO A 75 -9.67 -6.29 6.44
C PRO A 75 -9.20 -5.02 5.72
N MET A 76 -9.00 -5.16 4.41
CA MET A 76 -8.74 -4.04 3.50
C MET A 76 -9.57 -2.86 4.00
N LEU A 77 -8.99 -1.66 4.10
CA LEU A 77 -9.73 -0.40 4.28
C LEU A 77 -10.67 -0.18 3.07
N ALA A 78 -11.56 -1.12 2.81
CA ALA A 78 -12.79 -0.97 2.08
C ALA A 78 -13.66 -0.20 3.05
N ASP A 79 -13.70 1.11 2.81
CA ASP A 79 -14.67 2.05 3.34
C ASP A 79 -14.87 1.96 4.86
N ARG A 80 -14.46 3.02 5.57
CA ARG A 80 -15.13 3.37 6.83
C ARG A 80 -16.62 3.21 6.57
N HIS A 81 -17.22 2.17 7.17
CA HIS A 81 -18.63 1.86 7.02
C HIS A 81 -19.34 3.18 7.30
N GLN A 82 -19.97 3.72 6.27
CA GLN A 82 -20.78 4.90 6.36
C GLN A 82 -21.80 4.59 7.47
N ASP A 83 -21.65 5.21 8.63
CA ASP A 83 -22.67 5.21 9.68
C ASP A 83 -23.94 5.75 9.01
N ASP A 84 -24.79 4.84 8.55
CA ASP A 84 -26.09 5.17 7.99
C ASP A 84 -26.99 5.59 9.16
N PRO A 85 -27.44 6.86 9.21
CA PRO A 85 -28.18 7.38 10.34
C PRO A 85 -29.64 6.93 10.22
N GLY A 86 -30.06 6.12 11.19
CA GLY A 86 -31.47 6.04 11.57
C GLY A 86 -32.30 5.06 10.74
N LYS A 87 -32.37 3.82 11.21
CA LYS A 87 -33.55 2.99 11.00
C LYS A 87 -34.67 3.49 11.92
N PRO A 88 -35.79 4.03 11.43
CA PRO A 88 -36.97 4.17 12.28
C PRO A 88 -37.50 2.76 12.58
N SER A 89 -37.52 2.39 13.86
CA SER A 89 -38.30 1.26 14.35
C SER A 89 -39.76 1.49 13.99
N ALA A 90 -40.31 0.62 13.13
CA ALA A 90 -41.74 0.51 12.98
C ALA A 90 -42.32 -0.07 14.30
N PRO A 91 -43.40 0.49 14.85
CA PRO A 91 -44.07 -0.13 15.98
C PRO A 91 -44.88 -1.36 15.52
N LEU A 92 -44.96 -2.36 16.40
CA LEU A 92 -45.94 -3.45 16.35
C LEU A 92 -47.33 -2.92 16.73
#